data_AF-A0A0A5G098-F1
#
_entry.id   AF-A0A0A5G098-F1
#
_cell.length_a   1.000
_cell.length_b   1.000
_cell.length_c   1.000
_cell.angle_alpha   90.00
_cell.angle_beta   90.00
_cell.angle_gamma   90.00
#
_symmetry.space_group_name_H-M   'P 1'
#
loop_
_entity.id
_entity.type
_entity.pdbx_description
1 polymer ?
#
loop_
_entity_poly.entity_id
_entity_poly.type
_entity_poly.pdbx_seq_one_letter_code
_entity_poly.pdbx_strand_id
1 'polypeptide(L)'
;MHQPSQKLLQLQLITLGVAFVLCILFLIQPRLTFLLLLSLYALAGSFIYEGLEYYGRKQMPHFIIQITRASLLFVVGTILFFQ
;
A
#
# COMPACT_ATOMS: atom_id res chain seq x y z
N MET A 1 20.79 19.19 -4.87
CA MET A 1 19.72 18.41 -5.55
C MET A 1 18.89 17.69 -4.49
N HIS A 2 17.88 18.34 -3.91
CA HIS A 2 16.93 17.70 -3.01
C HIS A 2 15.89 17.00 -3.88
N GLN A 3 16.02 15.68 -4.11
CA GLN A 3 15.00 14.87 -4.80
C GLN A 3 14.03 14.28 -3.76
N PRO A 4 12.89 14.93 -3.47
CA PRO A 4 11.88 14.38 -2.57
C PRO A 4 11.35 13.00 -3.02
N SER A 5 11.42 12.70 -4.33
CA SER A 5 11.00 11.43 -4.91
C SER A 5 11.78 10.21 -4.41
N GLN A 6 13.08 10.33 -4.08
CA GLN A 6 13.85 9.17 -3.62
C GLN A 6 13.40 8.66 -2.25
N LYS A 7 13.01 9.58 -1.35
CA LYS A 7 12.49 9.20 -0.02
C LYS A 7 11.13 8.52 -0.12
N LEU A 8 10.25 9.00 -1.01
CA LEU A 8 8.95 8.38 -1.26
C LEU A 8 9.10 6.97 -1.86
N LEU A 9 10.01 6.79 -2.81
CA LEU A 9 10.34 5.47 -3.36
C LEU A 9 10.89 4.51 -2.30
N GLN A 10 11.77 4.98 -1.41
CA GLN A 10 12.26 4.16 -0.29
C GLN A 10 11.12 3.77 0.66
N LEU A 11 10.26 4.72 1.04
CA LEU A 11 9.07 4.46 1.87
C LEU A 11 8.10 3.48 1.22
N GLN A 12 7.86 3.61 -0.09
CA GLN A 12 7.06 2.68 -0.87
C GLN A 12 7.64 1.26 -0.82
N LEU A 13 8.95 1.11 -1.04
CA LEU A 13 9.63 -0.19 -1.00
C LEU A 13 9.60 -0.81 0.40
N ILE A 14 9.82 -0.01 1.44
CA ILE A 14 9.73 -0.47 2.84
C ILE A 14 8.32 -0.95 3.14
N THR A 15 7.29 -0.16 2.80
CA THR A 15 5.89 -0.51 3.06
C THR A 15 5.43 -1.71 2.25
N LEU A 16 5.88 -1.85 1.01
CA LEU A 16 5.65 -3.04 0.19
C LEU A 16 6.30 -4.28 0.82
N GLY A 17 7.55 -4.15 1.29
CA GLY A 17 8.25 -5.22 2.00
C GLY A 17 7.53 -5.64 3.28
N VAL A 18 7.06 -4.67 4.07
CA VAL A 18 6.24 -4.92 5.27
C VAL A 18 4.94 -5.64 4.90
N ALA A 19 4.23 -5.18 3.87
CA ALA A 19 3.01 -5.83 3.40
C ALA A 19 3.26 -7.29 2.99
N PHE A 20 4.38 -7.55 2.30
CA PHE A 20 4.78 -8.89 1.88
C PHE A 20 5.07 -9.81 3.07
N VAL A 21 5.84 -9.33 4.06
CA VAL A 21 6.13 -10.10 5.29
C VAL A 21 4.85 -10.39 6.07
N LEU A 22 3.95 -9.41 6.22
CA LEU A 22 2.67 -9.59 6.91
C LEU A 22 1.78 -10.62 6.20
N CYS A 23 1.76 -10.60 4.86
CA CYS A 23 1.04 -11.58 4.06
C CYS A 23 1.59 -13.00 4.27
N ILE A 24 2.92 -13.16 4.30
CA ILE A 24 3.56 -14.46 4.60
C ILE A 24 3.21 -14.93 6.02
N LEU A 25 3.24 -14.02 7.01
CA LEU A 25 2.87 -14.37 8.38
C LEU A 25 1.40 -14.82 8.49
N PHE A 26 0.50 -14.17 7.74
CA PHE A 26 -0.89 -14.60 7.62
C PHE A 26 -1.03 -16.01 6.99
N LEU A 27 -0.26 -16.31 5.94
CA LEU A 27 -0.25 -17.65 5.32
C LEU A 27 0.16 -18.76 6.31
N ILE A 28 1.09 -18.46 7.23
CA ILE A 28 1.55 -19.40 8.26
C ILE A 28 0.53 -19.49 9.41
N GLN A 29 -0.12 -18.38 9.77
CA GLN A 29 -1.14 -18.32 10.83
C GLN A 29 -2.44 -17.65 10.35
N PRO A 30 -3.27 -18.37 9.58
CA PRO A 30 -4.50 -17.82 8.98
C PRO A 30 -5.57 -17.47 10.03
N ARG A 31 -5.45 -17.97 11.26
CA ARG A 31 -6.32 -17.58 12.39
C ARG A 31 -6.21 -16.09 12.74
N LEU A 32 -5.12 -15.43 12.37
CA LEU A 32 -4.90 -14.02 12.63
C LEU A 32 -5.36 -13.18 11.43
N THR A 33 -6.67 -13.12 11.18
CA THR A 33 -7.27 -12.33 10.08
C THR A 33 -6.86 -10.85 10.12
N PHE A 34 -6.54 -10.34 11.31
CA PHE A 34 -5.99 -8.98 11.47
C PHE A 34 -4.66 -8.78 10.73
N LEU A 35 -3.81 -9.80 10.59
CA LEU A 35 -2.56 -9.71 9.81
C LEU A 35 -2.85 -9.49 8.32
N LEU A 36 -3.90 -10.12 7.79
CA LEU A 36 -4.34 -9.90 6.42
C LEU A 36 -4.77 -8.44 6.23
N LEU A 37 -5.62 -7.92 7.13
CA LEU A 37 -6.04 -6.52 7.12
C LEU A 37 -4.83 -5.57 7.17
N LEU A 38 -3.88 -5.83 8.07
CA LEU A 38 -2.67 -5.02 8.22
C LEU A 38 -1.81 -5.06 6.95
N SER A 39 -1.70 -6.22 6.29
CA SER A 39 -0.98 -6.38 5.03
C SER A 39 -1.64 -5.58 3.91
N LEU A 40 -2.98 -5.60 3.81
CA LEU A 40 -3.74 -4.85 2.81
C LEU A 40 -3.64 -3.34 3.04
N TYR A 41 -3.66 -2.88 4.31
CA TYR A 41 -3.44 -1.48 4.64
C TYR A 41 -2.01 -1.01 4.36
N ALA A 42 -1.01 -1.84 4.64
CA ALA A 42 0.37 -1.57 4.28
C ALA A 42 0.54 -1.47 2.75
N LEU A 43 -0.13 -2.35 2.00
CA LEU A 43 -0.15 -2.33 0.54
C LEU A 43 -0.85 -1.07 -0.01
N ALA A 44 -2.02 -0.71 0.55
CA ALA A 44 -2.72 0.53 0.21
C ALA A 44 -1.85 1.77 0.50
N GLY A 45 -1.15 1.78 1.63
CA GLY A 45 -0.17 2.82 1.96
C GLY A 45 0.95 2.92 0.92
N SER A 46 1.49 1.78 0.47
CA SER A 46 2.50 1.74 -0.60
C SER A 46 2.00 2.43 -1.88
N PHE A 47 0.75 2.17 -2.29
CA PHE A 47 0.14 2.83 -3.44
C PHE A 47 -0.09 4.33 -3.24
N ILE A 48 -0.36 4.79 -2.00
CA ILE A 48 -0.45 6.22 -1.69
C ILE A 48 0.92 6.89 -1.87
N TYR A 49 2.01 6.27 -1.39
CA TYR A 49 3.36 6.81 -1.57
C TYR A 49 3.75 6.87 -3.05
N GLU A 50 3.41 5.83 -3.82
CA GLU A 50 3.63 5.79 -5.26
C GLU A 50 2.81 6.87 -5.99
N GLY A 51 1.55 7.05 -5.61
CA GLY A 51 0.70 8.13 -6.12
C GLY A 51 1.31 9.51 -5.84
N LEU A 52 1.73 9.77 -4.61
CA LEU A 52 2.38 11.04 -4.24
C LEU A 52 3.64 11.31 -5.07
N GLU A 53 4.36 10.26 -5.46
CA GLU A 53 5.48 10.37 -6.36
C GLU A 53 5.07 10.85 -7.77
N TYR A 54 4.04 10.23 -8.36
CA TYR A 54 3.47 10.64 -9.65
C TYR A 54 2.89 12.06 -9.61
N TYR A 55 2.28 12.45 -8.50
CA TYR A 55 1.81 13.82 -8.28
C TYR A 55 2.98 14.82 -8.34
N GLY A 56 4.09 14.52 -7.66
CA GLY A 56 5.32 15.33 -7.70
C GLY A 56 5.93 15.44 -9.10
N ARG A 57 5.77 14.40 -9.94
CA ARG A 57 6.20 14.37 -11.35
C ARG A 57 5.21 15.02 -12.32
N LYS A 58 4.12 15.64 -11.84
CA LYS A 58 3.00 16.18 -12.64
C LYS A 58 2.30 15.14 -13.52
N GLN A 59 2.39 13.86 -13.17
CA GLN A 59 1.76 12.75 -13.86
C GLN A 59 0.40 12.41 -13.22
N MET A 60 -0.54 13.35 -13.32
CA MET A 60 -1.89 13.24 -12.76
C MET A 60 -2.64 11.93 -13.10
N PRO A 61 -2.62 11.39 -14.34
CA PRO A 61 -3.34 10.15 -14.61
C PRO A 61 -2.82 8.97 -13.78
N HIS A 62 -1.50 8.87 -13.59
CA HIS A 62 -0.90 7.81 -12.77
C HIS A 62 -1.20 7.99 -11.28
N PHE A 63 -1.24 9.23 -10.80
CA PHE A 63 -1.67 9.54 -9.43
C PHE A 63 -3.10 9.05 -9.16
N ILE A 64 -4.04 9.37 -10.05
CA ILE A 64 -5.45 8.98 -9.89
C ILE A 64 -5.57 7.45 -9.85
N ILE A 65 -4.91 6.75 -10.77
CA ILE A 65 -4.92 5.28 -10.80
C ILE A 65 -4.42 4.70 -9.47
N GLN A 66 -3.34 5.24 -8.92
CA GLN A 66 -2.76 4.74 -7.67
C GLN A 66 -3.63 5.03 -6.45
N ILE A 67 -4.23 6.22 -6.37
CA ILE A 67 -5.19 6.55 -5.31
C ILE A 67 -6.43 5.66 -5.41
N THR A 68 -6.98 5.45 -6.60
CA THR A 68 -8.12 4.54 -6.79
C THR A 68 -7.78 3.11 -6.37
N ARG A 69 -6.59 2.61 -6.71
CA ARG A 69 -6.11 1.29 -6.24
C ARG A 69 -6.02 1.22 -4.73
N ALA A 70 -5.43 2.23 -4.09
CA ALA A 70 -5.34 2.30 -2.63
C ALA A 70 -6.73 2.30 -1.98
N SER A 71 -7.68 3.09 -2.51
CA SER A 71 -9.06 3.13 -2.02
C SER A 71 -9.78 1.80 -2.19
N LEU A 72 -9.63 1.13 -3.33
CA LEU A 72 -10.21 -0.19 -3.56
C LEU A 72 -9.66 -1.22 -2.59
N LEU A 73 -8.34 -1.25 -2.38
CA LEU A 73 -7.70 -2.14 -1.41
C LEU A 73 -8.16 -1.88 0.02
N PHE A 74 -8.34 -0.61 0.38
CA PHE A 74 -8.85 -0.24 1.69
C PHE A 74 -10.27 -0.78 1.88
N VAL A 75 -11.18 -0.51 0.93
CA VAL A 75 -12.58 -0.98 0.99
C VAL A 75 -12.66 -2.50 0.98
N VAL A 76 -11.96 -3.16 0.06
CA VAL A 76 -11.93 -4.63 -0.03
C VAL A 76 -11.35 -5.25 1.24
N GLY A 77 -10.26 -4.68 1.77
CA GLY A 77 -9.67 -5.15 3.02
C GLY A 77 -10.61 -5.01 4.21
N THR A 78 -11.32 -3.88 4.32
CA THR A 78 -12.34 -3.69 5.36
C THR A 78 -13.47 -4.72 5.21
N ILE A 79 -14.02 -4.90 4.01
CA ILE A 79 -15.10 -5.87 3.76
C ILE A 79 -14.65 -7.29 4.11
N LEU A 80 -13.48 -7.71 3.64
CA LEU A 80 -12.93 -9.05 3.91
C LEU A 80 -12.70 -9.32 5.40
N PHE A 81 -12.43 -8.29 6.20
CA PHE A 81 -12.23 -8.45 7.63
C PHE A 81 -13.53 -8.58 8.42
N PHE A 82 -14.61 -7.96 7.93
CA PHE A 82 -15.94 -8.03 8.57
C PHE A 82 -16.81 -9.20 8.07
N GLN A 83 -16.30 -10.01 7.15
CA GLN A 83 -16.93 -11.23 6.64
C GLN A 83 -16.47 -12.47 7.40
#